data_AF-A0A0M6WB09-F1
#
_entry.id   AF-A0A0M6WB09-F1
#
_cell.length_a   1.000
_cell.length_b   1.000
_cell.length_c   1.000
_cell.angle_alpha   90.00
_cell.angle_beta   90.00
_cell.angle_gamma   90.00
#
_symmetry.space_group_name_H-M   'P 1'
#
loop_
_entity.id
_entity.type
_entity.pdbx_description
1 polymer ?
#
loop_
_entity_poly.entity_id
_entity_poly.type
_entity_poly.pdbx_seq_one_letter_code
_entity_poly.pdbx_strand_id
1 'polypeptide(L)'
;MGPSETGQLITVIILLCLSAFFSSSETALTTVNQIRMRTLADNGDKRAARVLRVTGNPGKMLSAILIGNNIVNLSASSISTSLAIHLFGNTGAGIATGILTFLILIFGEVTPKTMATIKADSMSLTAAAPIGFLMKILTPVIFIINKLSLGLMFLLHVNIKDAQKKMTEEELRTIVDVSQENGVIEHEERDMIHNLFDFGDAEAKEIMVPRIDMTFVQADATYQEVLDIFRQDMFTRLPVYEDSTDNVIGIINMKDFLLQNDTPEFSVRNLLREPYFTYEHKNTADLFLEMRKSSISLAIVLDEYGVTAGLITLEDLLEEIVGEIRDEYDADEEDDITRISDREFYVLGSANLNDVSEALSLHFTSDDYDTIGGYCLGLLDHLPEKNEIILTDNNILLRIDRMEKNRIERIYIRLPEPLEETSSEQKSEE
;
A
#
# COMPACT_ATOMS: atom_id res chain seq x y z
N MET A 1 1.94 45.52 -50.83
CA MET A 1 2.98 45.09 -49.88
C MET A 1 4.32 45.06 -50.60
N GLY A 2 5.36 45.67 -50.02
CA GLY A 2 6.73 45.56 -50.54
C GLY A 2 7.30 44.14 -50.32
N PRO A 3 8.38 43.74 -51.02
CA PRO A 3 9.03 42.43 -50.83
C PRO A 3 9.48 42.17 -49.37
N SER A 4 9.80 43.23 -48.63
CA SER A 4 10.17 43.19 -47.21
C SER A 4 8.99 42.87 -46.28
N GLU A 5 7.80 43.38 -46.58
CA GLU A 5 6.59 43.20 -45.75
C GLU A 5 6.06 41.77 -45.87
N THR A 6 6.07 41.21 -47.09
CA THR A 6 5.71 39.81 -47.32
C THR A 6 6.67 38.87 -46.59
N GLY A 7 7.97 39.20 -46.57
CA GLY A 7 8.97 38.43 -45.82
C GLY A 7 8.74 38.45 -44.31
N GLN A 8 8.36 39.61 -43.74
CA GLN A 8 8.02 39.73 -42.32
C GLN A 8 6.77 38.94 -41.96
N LEU A 9 5.73 38.97 -42.80
CA LEU A 9 4.51 38.19 -42.58
C LEU A 9 4.78 36.68 -42.59
N ILE A 10 5.56 36.19 -43.57
CA ILE A 10 5.98 34.78 -43.62
C ILE A 10 6.76 34.41 -42.35
N THR A 11 7.65 35.29 -41.89
CA THR A 11 8.43 35.07 -40.67
C THR A 11 7.52 34.96 -39.44
N VAL A 12 6.49 35.80 -39.32
CA VAL A 12 5.52 35.72 -38.21
C VAL A 12 4.75 34.39 -38.24
N ILE A 13 4.35 33.92 -39.43
CA ILE A 13 3.66 32.62 -39.56
C ILE A 13 4.59 31.47 -39.13
N ILE A 14 5.87 31.50 -39.53
CA ILE A 14 6.86 30.50 -39.10
C ILE A 14 7.03 30.53 -37.57
N LEU A 15 7.10 31.71 -36.98
CA LEU A 15 7.20 31.86 -35.53
C LEU A 15 5.93 31.37 -34.82
N LEU A 16 4.74 31.58 -35.37
CA LEU A 16 3.50 31.02 -34.83
C LEU A 16 3.54 29.48 -34.81
N CYS A 17 4.01 28.86 -35.89
CA CYS A 17 4.18 27.41 -35.97
C CYS A 17 5.23 26.89 -34.97
N LEU A 18 6.32 27.63 -34.77
CA LEU A 18 7.33 27.28 -33.76
C LEU A 18 6.78 27.43 -32.33
N SER A 19 5.94 28.43 -32.08
CA SER A 19 5.23 28.60 -30.81
C SER A 19 4.33 27.39 -30.53
N ALA A 20 3.53 27.01 -31.54
CA ALA A 20 2.71 25.80 -31.48
C ALA A 20 3.53 24.53 -31.21
N PHE A 21 4.70 24.40 -31.85
CA PHE A 21 5.60 23.27 -31.63
C PHE A 21 6.14 23.23 -30.20
N PHE A 22 6.63 24.35 -29.65
CA PHE A 22 7.16 24.38 -28.28
C PHE A 22 6.07 24.11 -27.25
N SER A 23 4.93 24.77 -27.40
CA SER A 23 3.77 24.62 -26.54
C SER A 23 3.22 23.19 -26.52
N SER A 24 3.06 22.56 -27.69
CA SER A 24 2.63 21.16 -27.77
C SER A 24 3.70 20.17 -27.30
N SER A 25 4.99 20.47 -27.52
CA SER A 25 6.09 19.64 -27.00
C SER A 25 6.13 19.65 -25.47
N GLU A 26 5.88 20.81 -24.84
CA GLU A 26 5.78 20.94 -23.39
C GLU A 26 4.73 19.98 -22.84
N THR A 27 3.48 20.13 -23.30
CA THR A 27 2.36 19.31 -22.82
C THR A 27 2.55 17.83 -23.16
N ALA A 28 2.98 17.49 -24.37
CA ALA A 28 3.17 16.09 -24.73
C ALA A 28 4.21 15.41 -23.85
N LEU A 29 5.36 16.06 -23.61
CA LEU A 29 6.46 15.48 -22.83
C LEU A 29 6.19 15.46 -21.32
N THR A 30 5.31 16.32 -20.81
CA THR A 30 4.90 16.29 -19.39
C THR A 30 3.81 15.27 -19.12
N THR A 31 2.94 14.97 -20.08
CA THR A 31 1.82 14.02 -19.91
C THR A 31 2.06 12.63 -20.54
N VAL A 32 3.26 12.36 -21.05
CA VAL A 32 3.59 11.06 -21.68
C VAL A 32 3.60 9.92 -20.67
N ASN A 33 3.08 8.75 -21.05
CA ASN A 33 3.13 7.56 -20.21
C ASN A 33 4.57 7.01 -20.16
N GLN A 34 5.25 7.22 -19.03
CA GLN A 34 6.66 6.82 -18.86
C GLN A 34 6.85 5.30 -18.90
N ILE A 35 5.89 4.52 -18.38
CA ILE A 35 5.95 3.06 -18.34
C ILE A 35 5.91 2.52 -19.77
N ARG A 36 4.95 2.99 -20.58
CA ARG A 36 4.83 2.59 -21.99
C ARG A 36 6.09 2.96 -22.80
N MET A 37 6.66 4.15 -22.58
CA MET A 37 7.90 4.56 -23.24
C MET A 37 9.09 3.67 -22.83
N ARG A 38 9.16 3.22 -21.57
CA ARG A 38 10.15 2.27 -21.10
C ARG A 38 10.00 0.91 -21.79
N THR A 39 8.79 0.36 -21.83
CA THR A 39 8.51 -0.89 -22.55
C THR A 39 8.91 -0.80 -24.03
N LEU A 40 8.58 0.30 -24.71
CA LEU A 40 8.97 0.50 -26.11
C LEU A 40 10.49 0.60 -26.29
N ALA A 41 11.18 1.27 -25.36
CA ALA A 41 12.64 1.40 -25.39
C ALA A 41 13.34 0.05 -25.16
N ASP A 42 12.85 -0.75 -24.22
CA ASP A 42 13.36 -2.09 -23.92
C ASP A 42 13.15 -3.04 -25.10
N ASN A 43 12.05 -2.86 -25.85
CA ASN A 43 11.78 -3.53 -27.13
C ASN A 43 12.57 -2.96 -28.33
N GLY A 44 13.51 -2.03 -28.09
CA GLY A 44 14.45 -1.53 -29.10
C GLY A 44 14.08 -0.21 -29.79
N ASP A 45 12.99 0.46 -29.40
CA ASP A 45 12.62 1.76 -29.98
C ASP A 45 13.53 2.89 -29.48
N LYS A 46 14.43 3.34 -30.37
CA LYS A 46 15.39 4.44 -30.11
C LYS A 46 14.72 5.80 -29.89
N ARG A 47 13.50 6.01 -30.39
CA ARG A 47 12.73 7.26 -30.16
C ARG A 47 12.18 7.27 -28.73
N ALA A 48 11.63 6.15 -28.28
CA ALA A 48 11.15 5.99 -26.91
C ALA A 48 12.29 6.17 -25.89
N ALA A 49 13.45 5.57 -26.15
CA ALA A 49 14.65 5.79 -25.34
C ALA A 49 15.07 7.28 -25.25
N ARG A 50 14.87 8.04 -26.34
CA ARG A 50 15.14 9.49 -26.36
C ARG A 50 14.11 10.28 -25.56
N VAL A 51 12.83 9.90 -25.63
CA VAL A 51 11.78 10.49 -24.79
C VAL A 51 12.18 10.36 -23.33
N LEU A 52 12.51 9.14 -22.87
CA LEU A 52 12.95 8.88 -21.49
C LEU A 52 14.18 9.70 -21.09
N ARG A 53 15.13 9.89 -22.00
CA ARG A 53 16.32 10.71 -21.73
C ARG A 53 15.99 12.20 -21.57
N VAL A 54 15.03 12.70 -22.35
CA VAL A 54 14.58 14.09 -22.31
C VAL A 54 13.73 14.33 -21.06
N THR A 55 12.74 13.45 -20.80
CA THR A 55 11.83 13.57 -19.66
C THR A 55 12.48 13.23 -18.32
N GLY A 56 13.57 12.43 -18.32
CA GLY A 56 14.35 12.13 -17.13
C GLY A 56 15.12 13.32 -16.53
N ASN A 57 15.07 14.50 -17.15
CA ASN A 57 15.58 15.74 -16.56
C ASN A 57 14.57 16.89 -16.75
N PRO A 58 13.42 16.86 -16.03
CA PRO A 58 12.29 17.74 -16.30
C PRO A 58 12.66 19.22 -16.18
N GLY A 59 13.52 19.58 -15.21
CA GLY A 59 14.01 20.95 -15.06
C GLY A 59 14.73 21.49 -16.31
N LYS A 60 15.65 20.71 -16.90
CA LYS A 60 16.34 21.11 -18.14
C LYS A 60 15.42 21.11 -19.35
N MET A 61 14.52 20.14 -19.43
CA MET A 61 13.53 20.03 -20.51
C MET A 61 12.60 21.24 -20.52
N LEU A 62 11.92 21.50 -19.40
CA LEU A 62 11.01 22.63 -19.24
C LEU A 62 11.74 23.96 -19.49
N SER A 63 12.93 24.13 -18.92
CA SER A 63 13.72 25.34 -19.16
C SER A 63 14.05 25.55 -20.65
N ALA A 64 14.46 24.49 -21.37
CA ALA A 64 14.78 24.60 -22.78
C ALA A 64 13.55 24.96 -23.62
N ILE A 65 12.41 24.32 -23.34
CA ILE A 65 11.14 24.58 -24.05
C ILE A 65 10.64 25.99 -23.75
N LEU A 66 10.63 26.41 -22.48
CA LEU A 66 10.19 27.74 -22.07
C LEU A 66 11.06 28.85 -22.67
N ILE A 67 12.39 28.68 -22.67
CA ILE A 67 13.29 29.65 -23.31
C ILE A 67 13.00 29.73 -24.82
N GLY A 68 12.89 28.58 -25.49
CA GLY A 68 12.56 28.53 -26.91
C GLY A 68 11.24 29.21 -27.24
N ASN A 69 10.18 28.87 -26.49
CA ASN A 69 8.84 29.44 -26.66
C ASN A 69 8.84 30.96 -26.45
N ASN A 70 9.50 31.44 -25.38
CA ASN A 70 9.58 32.86 -25.09
C ASN A 70 10.33 33.64 -26.18
N ILE A 71 11.47 33.11 -26.66
CA ILE A 71 12.21 33.74 -27.77
C ILE A 71 11.33 33.85 -29.00
N VAL A 72 10.62 32.78 -29.35
CA VAL A 72 9.73 32.76 -30.51
C VAL A 72 8.58 33.76 -30.36
N ASN A 73 7.88 33.77 -29.23
CA ASN A 73 6.74 34.66 -28.99
C ASN A 73 7.14 36.14 -28.92
N LEU A 74 8.25 36.45 -28.24
CA LEU A 74 8.78 37.81 -28.18
C LEU A 74 9.25 38.30 -29.55
N SER A 75 9.88 37.43 -30.35
CA SER A 75 10.29 37.76 -31.72
C SER A 75 9.06 38.00 -32.61
N ALA A 76 8.04 37.15 -32.52
CA ALA A 76 6.81 37.30 -33.29
C ALA A 76 6.09 38.61 -32.95
N SER A 77 6.03 38.94 -31.66
CA SER A 77 5.46 40.19 -31.15
C SER A 77 6.24 41.41 -31.63
N SER A 78 7.57 41.40 -31.51
CA SER A 78 8.42 42.50 -31.96
C SER A 78 8.31 42.74 -33.48
N ILE A 79 8.39 41.68 -34.29
CA ILE A 79 8.29 41.77 -35.76
C ILE A 79 6.89 42.20 -36.18
N SER A 80 5.83 41.62 -35.60
CA SER A 80 4.46 42.02 -35.93
C SER A 80 4.17 43.46 -35.55
N THR A 81 4.65 43.91 -34.39
CA THR A 81 4.47 45.31 -33.95
C THR A 81 5.22 46.26 -34.88
N SER A 82 6.46 45.93 -35.26
CA SER A 82 7.23 46.70 -36.23
C SER A 82 6.51 46.78 -37.58
N LEU A 83 6.05 45.64 -38.12
CA LEU A 83 5.30 45.58 -39.38
C LEU A 83 4.01 46.41 -39.31
N ALA A 84 3.29 46.36 -38.19
CA ALA A 84 2.05 47.10 -37.99
C ALA A 84 2.27 48.62 -37.93
N ILE A 85 3.34 49.07 -37.26
CA ILE A 85 3.73 50.48 -37.24
C ILE A 85 4.06 50.97 -38.66
N HIS A 86 4.77 50.15 -39.45
CA HIS A 86 5.11 50.49 -40.84
C HIS A 86 3.88 50.58 -41.75
N LEU A 87 2.91 49.69 -41.59
CA LEU A 87 1.72 49.63 -42.46
C LEU A 87 0.60 50.58 -42.05
N PHE A 88 0.37 50.76 -40.74
CA PHE A 88 -0.83 51.40 -40.19
C PHE A 88 -0.51 52.54 -39.19
N GLY A 89 0.77 52.89 -39.01
CA GLY A 89 1.20 53.92 -38.07
C GLY A 89 1.05 53.52 -36.60
N ASN A 90 1.20 54.48 -35.68
CA ASN A 90 1.27 54.21 -34.24
C ASN A 90 -0.01 53.59 -33.65
N THR A 91 -1.18 53.90 -34.23
CA THR A 91 -2.48 53.32 -33.83
C THR A 91 -2.60 51.84 -34.23
N GLY A 92 -1.90 51.41 -35.28
CA GLY A 92 -1.87 50.02 -35.72
C GLY A 92 -1.11 49.08 -34.80
N ALA A 93 -0.15 49.61 -34.01
CA ALA A 93 0.66 48.81 -33.10
C ALA A 93 -0.20 48.05 -32.07
N GLY A 94 -1.08 48.75 -31.35
CA GLY A 94 -1.92 48.14 -30.32
C GLY A 94 -2.91 47.11 -30.88
N ILE A 95 -3.50 47.40 -32.04
CA ILE A 95 -4.44 46.48 -32.71
C ILE A 95 -3.70 45.22 -33.16
N ALA A 96 -2.51 45.36 -33.76
CA ALA A 96 -1.72 44.23 -34.22
C ALA A 96 -1.19 43.39 -33.05
N THR A 97 -0.77 44.01 -31.93
CA THR A 97 -0.42 43.28 -30.71
C THR A 97 -1.61 42.45 -30.21
N GLY A 98 -2.81 43.05 -30.12
CA GLY A 98 -4.02 42.33 -29.69
C GLY A 98 -4.37 41.15 -30.60
N ILE A 99 -4.36 41.35 -31.93
CA ILE A 99 -4.61 40.30 -32.92
C ILE A 99 -3.55 39.19 -32.80
N LEU A 100 -2.26 39.54 -32.72
CA LEU A 100 -1.21 38.54 -32.60
C LEU A 100 -1.31 37.76 -31.30
N THR A 101 -1.57 38.42 -30.17
CA THR A 101 -1.76 37.73 -28.88
C THR A 101 -2.91 36.73 -28.97
N PHE A 102 -4.03 37.11 -29.61
CA PHE A 102 -5.14 36.19 -29.84
C PHE A 102 -4.75 35.01 -30.74
N LEU A 103 -4.00 35.25 -31.81
CA LEU A 103 -3.50 34.20 -32.71
C LEU A 103 -2.53 33.26 -32.00
N ILE A 104 -1.59 33.77 -31.20
CA ILE A 104 -0.67 32.97 -30.40
C ILE A 104 -1.47 32.15 -29.38
N LEU A 105 -2.43 32.75 -28.69
CA LEU A 105 -3.23 32.04 -27.70
C LEU A 105 -4.01 30.87 -28.32
N ILE A 106 -4.66 31.08 -29.46
CA ILE A 106 -5.45 30.00 -30.09
C ILE A 106 -4.55 28.99 -30.79
N PHE A 107 -3.70 29.44 -31.70
CA PHE A 107 -2.96 28.57 -32.62
C PHE A 107 -1.58 28.18 -32.12
N GLY A 108 -0.96 28.99 -31.26
CA GLY A 108 0.32 28.70 -30.63
C GLY A 108 0.18 27.98 -29.29
N GLU A 109 -0.89 28.23 -28.54
CA GLU A 109 -0.99 27.78 -27.15
C GLU A 109 -2.12 26.78 -26.89
N VAL A 110 -3.37 27.22 -26.88
CA VAL A 110 -4.52 26.41 -26.45
C VAL A 110 -4.71 25.19 -27.35
N THR A 111 -4.85 25.39 -28.67
CA THR A 111 -5.13 24.28 -29.60
C THR A 111 -4.00 23.25 -29.62
N PRO A 112 -2.71 23.63 -29.74
CA PRO A 112 -1.62 22.66 -29.73
C PRO A 112 -1.50 21.91 -28.40
N LYS A 113 -1.75 22.56 -27.25
CA LYS A 113 -1.73 21.90 -25.94
C LYS A 113 -2.84 20.87 -25.82
N THR A 114 -4.08 21.21 -26.22
CA THR A 114 -5.20 20.25 -26.20
C THR A 114 -4.91 19.03 -27.09
N MET A 115 -4.35 19.24 -28.27
CA MET A 115 -3.96 18.12 -29.14
C MET A 115 -2.85 17.27 -28.52
N ALA A 116 -1.88 17.90 -27.86
CA ALA A 116 -0.78 17.23 -27.19
C ALA A 116 -1.24 16.36 -26.02
N THR A 117 -2.24 16.80 -25.25
CA THR A 117 -2.84 15.98 -24.19
C THR A 117 -3.46 14.70 -24.73
N ILE A 118 -4.18 14.78 -25.85
CA ILE A 118 -4.85 13.61 -26.46
C ILE A 118 -3.84 12.67 -27.12
N LYS A 119 -2.76 13.20 -27.72
CA LYS A 119 -1.78 12.44 -28.51
C LYS A 119 -0.36 12.50 -27.92
N ALA A 120 -0.26 12.49 -26.60
CA ALA A 120 0.99 12.72 -25.86
C ALA A 120 2.11 11.76 -26.31
N ASP A 121 1.83 10.46 -26.41
CA ASP A 121 2.82 9.44 -26.78
C ASP A 121 3.43 9.69 -28.17
N SER A 122 2.56 9.86 -29.18
CA SER A 122 2.99 10.03 -30.57
C SER A 122 3.74 11.35 -30.79
N MET A 123 3.27 12.42 -30.16
CA MET A 123 3.88 13.75 -30.26
C MET A 123 5.21 13.81 -29.52
N SER A 124 5.32 13.16 -28.36
CA SER A 124 6.57 13.03 -27.60
C SER A 124 7.67 12.33 -28.38
N LEU A 125 7.35 11.24 -29.08
CA LEU A 125 8.32 10.50 -29.90
C LEU A 125 8.94 11.36 -31.01
N THR A 126 8.14 12.27 -31.58
CA THR A 126 8.60 13.21 -32.61
C THR A 126 9.35 14.40 -31.99
N ALA A 127 8.85 14.96 -30.89
CA ALA A 127 9.39 16.14 -30.22
C ALA A 127 10.72 15.88 -29.48
N ALA A 128 10.96 14.65 -29.00
CA ALA A 128 12.14 14.35 -28.18
C ALA A 128 13.49 14.60 -28.89
N ALA A 129 13.56 14.46 -30.22
CA ALA A 129 14.78 14.75 -30.98
C ALA A 129 15.12 16.26 -31.03
N PRO A 130 14.24 17.14 -31.54
CA PRO A 130 14.49 18.57 -31.56
C PRO A 130 14.66 19.16 -30.15
N ILE A 131 13.84 18.76 -29.18
CA ILE A 131 13.96 19.25 -27.80
C ILE A 131 15.27 18.77 -27.16
N GLY A 132 15.67 17.51 -27.33
CA GLY A 132 16.94 17.00 -26.81
C GLY A 132 18.16 17.73 -27.40
N PHE A 133 18.11 18.12 -28.67
CA PHE A 133 19.14 18.95 -29.30
C PHE A 133 19.15 20.37 -28.70
N LEU A 134 17.98 20.98 -28.54
CA LEU A 134 17.85 22.31 -27.94
C LEU A 134 18.35 22.33 -26.48
N MET A 135 18.02 21.31 -25.69
CA MET A 135 18.53 21.14 -24.33
C MET A 135 20.06 21.12 -24.31
N LYS A 136 20.70 20.42 -25.25
CA LYS A 136 22.17 20.35 -25.34
C LYS A 136 22.78 21.74 -25.64
N ILE A 137 22.19 22.49 -26.57
CA ILE A 137 22.66 23.84 -26.92
C ILE A 137 22.43 24.84 -25.79
N LEU A 138 21.26 24.80 -25.14
CA LEU A 138 20.87 25.73 -24.09
C LEU A 138 21.38 25.36 -22.71
N THR A 139 22.03 24.20 -22.53
CA THR A 139 22.62 23.76 -21.25
C THR A 139 23.43 24.86 -20.53
N PRO A 140 24.35 25.61 -21.17
CA PRO A 140 25.08 26.70 -20.48
C PRO A 140 24.14 27.82 -19.98
N VAL A 141 23.13 28.18 -20.76
CA VAL A 141 22.14 29.21 -20.37
C VAL A 141 21.27 28.71 -19.21
N ILE A 142 20.79 27.47 -19.31
CA ILE A 142 19.99 26.81 -18.28
C ILE A 142 20.77 26.70 -16.96
N PHE A 143 22.08 26.44 -17.02
CA PHE A 143 22.93 26.39 -15.84
C PHE A 143 22.97 27.75 -15.11
N ILE A 144 23.12 28.86 -15.85
CA ILE A 144 23.12 30.20 -15.29
C ILE A 144 21.75 30.52 -14.66
N ILE A 145 20.66 30.24 -15.37
CA ILE A 145 19.30 30.47 -14.86
C ILE A 145 19.05 29.66 -13.58
N ASN A 146 19.48 28.40 -13.53
CA ASN A 146 19.32 27.56 -12.36
C ASN A 146 20.12 28.12 -11.16
N LYS A 147 21.33 28.64 -11.38
CA LYS A 147 22.12 29.31 -10.33
C LYS A 147 21.43 30.56 -9.80
N LEU A 148 20.81 31.35 -10.69
CA LEU A 148 20.02 32.52 -10.27
C LEU A 148 18.77 32.11 -9.48
N SER A 149 18.06 31.08 -9.93
CA SER A 149 16.88 30.54 -9.23
C SER A 149 17.24 30.04 -7.83
N LEU A 150 18.37 29.32 -7.69
CA LEU A 150 18.87 28.87 -6.39
C LEU A 150 19.27 30.04 -5.49
N GLY A 151 19.87 31.09 -6.04
CA GLY A 151 20.16 32.32 -5.30
C GLY A 151 18.90 33.03 -4.80
N LEU A 152 17.84 33.05 -5.61
CA LEU A 152 16.55 33.63 -5.23
C LEU A 152 15.84 32.77 -4.17
N MET A 153 15.87 31.44 -4.31
CA MET A 153 15.31 30.52 -3.31
C MET A 153 16.05 30.62 -1.97
N PHE A 154 17.37 30.81 -2.00
CA PHE A 154 18.16 31.11 -0.80
C PHE A 154 17.73 32.43 -0.16
N LEU A 155 17.49 33.48 -0.94
CA LEU A 155 16.99 34.76 -0.43
C LEU A 155 15.58 34.65 0.17
N LEU A 156 14.74 33.79 -0.39
CA LEU A 156 13.36 33.54 0.05
C LEU A 156 13.25 32.44 1.13
N HIS A 157 14.37 31.86 1.59
CA HIS A 157 14.41 30.77 2.57
C HIS A 157 13.56 29.54 2.20
N VAL A 158 13.46 29.20 0.91
CA VAL A 158 12.71 28.02 0.44
C VAL A 158 13.64 26.80 0.37
N ASN A 159 13.28 25.72 1.09
CA ASN A 159 14.09 24.50 1.18
C ASN A 159 13.65 23.50 0.08
N ILE A 160 14.51 23.26 -0.92
CA ILE A 160 14.19 22.40 -2.08
C ILE A 160 14.10 20.91 -1.70
N LYS A 161 14.61 20.52 -0.53
CA LYS A 161 14.63 19.13 -0.07
C LYS A 161 13.26 18.54 0.21
N ASP A 162 12.24 19.38 0.45
CA ASP A 162 10.89 18.92 0.77
C ASP A 162 10.15 18.34 -0.45
N ALA A 163 10.63 18.60 -1.67
CA ALA A 163 10.01 18.12 -2.91
C ALA A 163 10.37 16.68 -3.30
N GLN A 164 11.30 16.03 -2.58
CA GLN A 164 11.65 14.61 -2.81
C GLN A 164 11.01 13.71 -1.74
N LYS A 165 9.71 13.85 -1.53
CA LYS A 165 8.98 12.90 -0.69
C LYS A 165 9.01 11.55 -1.39
N LYS A 166 9.71 10.58 -0.79
CA LYS A 166 9.66 9.18 -1.23
C LYS A 166 8.26 8.66 -0.91
N MET A 167 7.74 7.82 -1.81
CA MET A 167 6.44 7.19 -1.60
C MET A 167 6.45 6.39 -0.30
N THR A 168 5.47 6.61 0.55
CA THR A 168 5.28 5.85 1.80
C THR A 168 4.41 4.62 1.57
N GLU A 169 4.39 3.68 2.51
CA GLU A 169 3.50 2.53 2.46
C GLU A 169 2.02 2.94 2.47
N GLU A 170 1.63 3.89 3.33
CA GLU A 170 0.30 4.50 3.32
C GLU A 170 -0.12 5.04 1.94
N GLU A 171 0.83 5.65 1.21
CA GLU A 171 0.59 6.15 -0.14
C GLU A 171 0.42 4.99 -1.13
N LEU A 172 1.07 3.83 -0.91
CA LEU A 172 0.86 2.60 -1.69
C LEU A 172 -0.51 1.96 -1.38
N ARG A 173 -0.89 1.82 -0.11
CA ARG A 173 -2.21 1.31 0.30
C ARG A 173 -3.34 2.13 -0.34
N THR A 174 -3.23 3.46 -0.26
CA THR A 174 -4.17 4.38 -0.93
C THR A 174 -4.27 4.14 -2.45
N ILE A 175 -3.15 3.85 -3.12
CA ILE A 175 -3.16 3.55 -4.56
C ILE A 175 -3.91 2.24 -4.85
N VAL A 176 -3.74 1.23 -4.00
CA VAL A 176 -4.43 -0.07 -4.12
C VAL A 176 -5.93 0.13 -3.93
N ASP A 177 -6.36 0.88 -2.90
CA ASP A 177 -7.76 1.22 -2.65
C ASP A 177 -8.41 1.92 -3.85
N VAL A 178 -7.78 2.99 -4.34
CA VAL A 178 -8.26 3.73 -5.51
C VAL A 178 -8.30 2.82 -6.75
N SER A 179 -7.38 1.86 -6.86
CA SER A 179 -7.36 0.93 -7.99
C SER A 179 -8.51 -0.09 -7.91
N GLN A 180 -8.87 -0.53 -6.70
CA GLN A 180 -10.02 -1.40 -6.45
C GLN A 180 -11.34 -0.67 -6.75
N GLU A 181 -11.50 0.59 -6.31
CA GLU A 181 -12.68 1.41 -6.62
C GLU A 181 -12.89 1.63 -8.12
N ASN A 182 -11.79 1.76 -8.87
CA ASN A 182 -11.80 1.91 -10.31
C ASN A 182 -11.95 0.57 -11.07
N GLY A 183 -12.09 -0.55 -10.35
CA GLY A 183 -12.28 -1.90 -10.91
C GLY A 183 -11.04 -2.47 -11.62
N VAL A 184 -9.85 -1.99 -11.28
CA VAL A 184 -8.57 -2.50 -11.80
C VAL A 184 -8.09 -3.70 -10.98
N ILE A 185 -8.43 -3.73 -9.69
CA ILE A 185 -8.06 -4.76 -8.71
C ILE A 185 -9.36 -5.32 -8.11
N GLU A 186 -9.43 -6.63 -7.90
CA GLU A 186 -10.57 -7.28 -7.24
C GLU A 186 -10.52 -7.10 -5.70
N HIS A 187 -11.63 -7.34 -4.99
CA HIS A 187 -11.67 -7.12 -3.54
C HIS A 187 -10.69 -8.05 -2.79
N GLU A 188 -10.69 -9.32 -3.17
CA GLU A 188 -9.80 -10.36 -2.60
C GLU A 188 -8.32 -10.03 -2.83
N GLU A 189 -7.98 -9.45 -3.98
CA GLU A 189 -6.60 -9.02 -4.28
C GLU A 189 -6.19 -7.79 -3.44
N ARG A 190 -7.11 -6.86 -3.18
CA ARG A 190 -6.86 -5.73 -2.27
C ARG A 190 -6.56 -6.25 -0.88
N ASP A 191 -7.39 -7.15 -0.36
CA ASP A 191 -7.26 -7.69 1.00
C ASP A 191 -5.92 -8.40 1.17
N MET A 192 -5.56 -9.28 0.22
CA MET A 192 -4.25 -9.93 0.22
C MET A 192 -3.07 -8.95 0.21
N ILE A 193 -3.19 -7.81 -0.50
CA ILE A 193 -2.14 -6.79 -0.52
C ILE A 193 -2.03 -6.07 0.82
N HIS A 194 -3.15 -5.75 1.47
CA HIS A 194 -3.17 -5.15 2.80
C HIS A 194 -2.54 -6.10 3.82
N ASN A 195 -3.05 -7.33 3.87
CA ASN A 195 -2.53 -8.39 4.70
C ASN A 195 -1.03 -8.61 4.51
N LEU A 196 -0.51 -8.52 3.28
CA LEU A 196 0.92 -8.66 3.02
C LEU A 196 1.76 -7.53 3.63
N PHE A 197 1.21 -6.32 3.74
CA PHE A 197 1.87 -5.22 4.44
C PHE A 197 1.82 -5.44 5.95
N ASP A 198 0.66 -5.80 6.51
CA ASP A 198 0.48 -6.06 7.95
C ASP A 198 1.34 -7.25 8.41
N PHE A 199 1.38 -8.32 7.62
CA PHE A 199 2.29 -9.45 7.76
C PHE A 199 3.77 -9.02 7.68
N GLY A 200 4.10 -7.96 6.96
CA GLY A 200 5.45 -7.43 6.92
C GLY A 200 5.92 -6.84 8.25
N ASP A 201 4.97 -6.33 9.05
CA ASP A 201 5.23 -5.61 10.30
C ASP A 201 4.97 -6.45 11.55
N ALA A 202 4.15 -7.50 11.45
CA ALA A 202 3.75 -8.36 12.57
C ALA A 202 4.92 -9.13 13.22
N GLU A 203 4.73 -9.46 14.50
CA GLU A 203 5.60 -10.32 15.31
C GLU A 203 5.04 -11.73 15.49
N ALA A 204 5.91 -12.71 15.70
CA ALA A 204 5.54 -14.12 15.89
C ALA A 204 4.49 -14.30 17.00
N LYS A 205 4.54 -13.51 18.09
CA LYS A 205 3.56 -13.57 19.18
C LYS A 205 2.13 -13.24 18.77
N GLU A 206 1.95 -12.46 17.70
CA GLU A 206 0.63 -11.97 17.25
C GLU A 206 -0.11 -13.04 16.44
N ILE A 207 0.63 -13.98 15.82
CA ILE A 207 0.11 -15.04 14.94
C ILE A 207 0.20 -16.42 15.60
N MET A 208 1.06 -16.61 16.59
CA MET A 208 1.27 -17.94 17.20
C MET A 208 0.02 -18.51 17.84
N VAL A 209 -0.13 -19.82 17.75
CA VAL A 209 -1.05 -20.58 18.60
C VAL A 209 -0.50 -20.54 20.03
N PRO A 210 -1.20 -19.90 20.99
CA PRO A 210 -0.69 -19.77 22.35
C PRO A 210 -0.55 -21.14 23.02
N ARG A 211 0.41 -21.28 23.95
CA ARG A 211 0.68 -22.56 24.64
C ARG A 211 -0.58 -23.22 25.23
N ILE A 212 -1.51 -22.42 25.73
CA ILE A 212 -2.73 -22.92 26.36
C ILE A 212 -3.68 -23.62 25.38
N ASP A 213 -3.57 -23.31 24.09
CA ASP A 213 -4.39 -23.88 23.00
C ASP A 213 -3.61 -24.93 22.20
N MET A 214 -2.33 -25.12 22.50
CA MET A 214 -1.52 -26.17 21.89
C MET A 214 -1.92 -27.57 22.40
N THR A 215 -1.97 -28.52 21.47
CA THR A 215 -2.07 -29.94 21.78
C THR A 215 -0.68 -30.56 21.92
N PHE A 216 -0.44 -31.27 23.02
CA PHE A 216 0.86 -31.84 23.38
C PHE A 216 0.83 -33.36 23.54
N VAL A 217 1.99 -33.98 23.34
CA VAL A 217 2.23 -35.38 23.69
C VAL A 217 3.33 -35.49 24.75
N GLN A 218 3.12 -36.29 25.78
CA GLN A 218 4.15 -36.54 26.78
C GLN A 218 5.20 -37.54 26.27
N ALA A 219 6.49 -37.34 26.59
CA ALA A 219 7.59 -38.17 26.08
C ALA A 219 7.54 -39.67 26.48
N ASP A 220 6.79 -40.01 27.52
CA ASP A 220 6.56 -41.38 28.02
C ASP A 220 5.15 -41.91 27.71
N ALA A 221 4.38 -41.20 26.88
CA ALA A 221 3.07 -41.64 26.43
C ALA A 221 3.14 -43.00 25.70
N THR A 222 2.12 -43.82 25.95
CA THR A 222 1.91 -45.11 25.30
C THR A 222 1.45 -44.95 23.86
N TYR A 223 1.58 -46.00 23.04
CA TYR A 223 1.10 -45.99 21.65
C TYR A 223 -0.38 -45.59 21.57
N GLN A 224 -1.20 -46.14 22.47
CA GLN A 224 -2.64 -45.88 22.47
C GLN A 224 -2.98 -44.43 22.81
N GLU A 225 -2.28 -43.81 23.78
CA GLU A 225 -2.49 -42.40 24.14
C GLU A 225 -2.15 -41.48 22.97
N VAL A 226 -1.03 -41.72 22.30
CA VAL A 226 -0.63 -40.92 21.11
C VAL A 226 -1.64 -41.10 19.96
N LEU A 227 -2.11 -42.33 19.74
CA LEU A 227 -3.13 -42.63 18.73
C LEU A 227 -4.46 -41.94 19.04
N ASP A 228 -4.85 -41.87 20.31
CA ASP A 228 -6.10 -41.23 20.72
C ASP A 228 -6.04 -39.72 20.50
N ILE A 229 -4.90 -39.07 20.82
CA ILE A 229 -4.68 -37.64 20.51
C ILE A 229 -4.77 -37.39 19.00
N PHE A 230 -4.05 -38.17 18.19
CA PHE A 230 -4.10 -38.03 16.73
C PHE A 230 -5.49 -38.26 16.13
N ARG A 231 -6.33 -39.09 16.75
CA ARG A 231 -7.71 -39.31 16.31
C ARG A 231 -8.67 -38.21 16.72
N GLN A 232 -8.41 -37.59 17.86
CA GLN A 232 -9.26 -36.54 18.41
C GLN A 232 -8.99 -35.21 17.70
N ASP A 233 -7.72 -34.81 17.63
CA ASP A 233 -7.33 -33.47 17.20
C ASP A 233 -6.88 -33.42 15.74
N MET A 234 -6.69 -34.58 15.09
CA MET A 234 -6.41 -34.74 13.65
C MET A 234 -5.19 -33.98 13.09
N PHE A 235 -4.34 -33.41 13.95
CA PHE A 235 -3.11 -32.73 13.55
C PHE A 235 -2.06 -33.68 12.95
N THR A 236 -1.30 -33.19 11.96
CA THR A 236 -0.23 -34.00 11.34
C THR A 236 1.04 -34.07 12.20
N ARG A 237 1.25 -33.09 13.09
CA ARG A 237 2.46 -32.96 13.92
C ARG A 237 2.06 -32.53 15.32
N LEU A 238 2.73 -33.08 16.33
CA LEU A 238 2.49 -32.75 17.73
C LEU A 238 3.81 -32.43 18.43
N PRO A 239 3.90 -31.32 19.19
CA PRO A 239 4.98 -31.06 20.12
C PRO A 239 5.03 -32.13 21.22
N VAL A 240 6.24 -32.61 21.51
CA VAL A 240 6.50 -33.57 22.59
C VAL A 240 7.23 -32.87 23.72
N TYR A 241 6.68 -32.95 24.93
CA TYR A 241 7.26 -32.33 26.12
C TYR A 241 7.80 -33.35 27.12
N GLU A 242 8.67 -32.87 28.00
CA GLU A 242 9.22 -33.61 29.14
C GLU A 242 9.03 -32.80 30.42
N ASP A 243 8.54 -33.47 31.46
CA ASP A 243 8.18 -32.92 32.79
C ASP A 243 7.05 -31.87 32.80
N SER A 244 7.12 -30.84 31.96
CA SER A 244 6.15 -29.75 31.82
C SER A 244 5.99 -29.34 30.36
N THR A 245 4.82 -28.83 29.98
CA THR A 245 4.56 -28.23 28.66
C THR A 245 5.43 -27.01 28.37
N ASP A 246 6.11 -26.47 29.39
CA ASP A 246 7.13 -25.43 29.24
C ASP A 246 8.34 -25.92 28.41
N ASN A 247 8.63 -27.21 28.49
CA ASN A 247 9.84 -27.83 27.94
C ASN A 247 9.51 -28.81 26.81
N VAL A 248 9.43 -28.29 25.59
CA VAL A 248 9.29 -29.10 24.37
C VAL A 248 10.66 -29.66 23.98
N ILE A 249 10.76 -30.99 23.91
CA ILE A 249 12.02 -31.70 23.57
C ILE A 249 12.07 -32.17 22.11
N GLY A 250 10.93 -32.12 21.40
CA GLY A 250 10.87 -32.45 19.97
C GLY A 250 9.47 -32.48 19.40
N ILE A 251 9.37 -32.97 18.17
CA ILE A 251 8.09 -33.06 17.44
C ILE A 251 7.92 -34.50 16.95
N ILE A 252 6.71 -35.03 17.05
CA ILE A 252 6.33 -36.30 16.41
C ILE A 252 5.46 -36.02 15.18
N ASN A 253 5.70 -36.77 14.10
CA ASN A 253 4.89 -36.70 12.88
C ASN A 253 3.97 -37.93 12.79
N MET A 254 2.70 -37.71 12.46
CA MET A 254 1.71 -38.79 12.30
C MET A 254 2.19 -39.87 11.32
N LYS A 255 2.86 -39.49 10.22
CA LYS A 255 3.35 -40.45 9.22
C LYS A 255 4.42 -41.39 9.78
N ASP A 256 5.29 -40.90 10.67
CA ASP A 256 6.31 -41.73 11.31
C ASP A 256 5.67 -42.64 12.38
N PHE A 257 4.67 -42.12 13.09
CA PHE A 257 3.89 -42.85 14.08
C PHE A 257 3.10 -44.00 13.47
N LEU A 258 2.45 -43.79 12.31
CA LEU A 258 1.67 -44.81 11.59
C LEU A 258 2.52 -46.00 11.10
N LEU A 259 3.84 -45.82 10.98
CA LEU A 259 4.77 -46.89 10.62
C LEU A 259 5.15 -47.76 11.84
N GLN A 260 4.79 -47.35 13.06
CA GLN A 260 5.02 -48.12 14.28
C GLN A 260 3.86 -49.05 14.58
N ASN A 261 4.17 -50.14 15.27
CA ASN A 261 3.19 -51.08 15.79
C ASN A 261 2.99 -50.85 17.30
N ASP A 262 1.81 -51.20 17.79
CA ASP A 262 1.53 -51.28 19.22
C ASP A 262 2.29 -52.46 19.84
N THR A 263 3.53 -52.22 20.27
CA THR A 263 4.37 -53.20 20.95
C THR A 263 4.94 -52.63 22.25
N PRO A 264 5.35 -53.47 23.21
CA PRO A 264 5.96 -53.02 24.47
C PRO A 264 7.25 -52.20 24.29
N GLU A 265 7.90 -52.30 23.14
CA GLU A 265 9.11 -51.54 22.78
C GLU A 265 8.82 -50.15 22.20
N PHE A 266 7.55 -49.79 21.99
CA PHE A 266 7.17 -48.46 21.52
C PHE A 266 7.66 -47.38 22.49
N SER A 267 8.25 -46.33 21.92
CA SER A 267 8.69 -45.17 22.68
C SER A 267 8.61 -43.94 21.80
N VAL A 268 7.88 -42.91 22.26
CA VAL A 268 7.77 -41.61 21.59
C VAL A 268 9.15 -41.01 21.31
N ARG A 269 10.10 -41.21 22.24
CA ARG A 269 11.47 -40.70 22.13
C ARG A 269 12.22 -41.19 20.88
N ASN A 270 11.88 -42.38 20.38
CA ASN A 270 12.50 -42.93 19.17
C ASN A 270 11.97 -42.27 17.88
N LEU A 271 10.86 -41.52 17.97
CA LEU A 271 10.21 -40.84 16.85
C LEU A 271 10.42 -39.33 16.86
N LEU A 272 11.18 -38.82 17.83
CA LEU A 272 11.42 -37.39 17.98
C LEU A 272 12.21 -36.85 16.79
N ARG A 273 11.67 -35.80 16.19
CA ARG A 273 12.39 -34.91 15.28
C ARG A 273 12.81 -33.65 16.04
N GLU A 274 13.97 -33.12 15.66
CA GLU A 274 14.50 -31.88 16.24
C GLU A 274 13.52 -30.73 15.98
N PRO A 275 13.06 -30.03 17.03
CA PRO A 275 12.18 -28.89 16.87
C PRO A 275 12.98 -27.67 16.42
N TYR A 276 12.37 -26.82 15.60
CA TYR A 276 12.93 -25.50 15.33
C TYR A 276 12.38 -24.51 16.36
N PHE A 277 13.27 -23.79 17.04
CA PHE A 277 12.89 -22.79 18.04
C PHE A 277 13.01 -21.38 17.49
N THR A 278 12.07 -20.54 17.88
CA THR A 278 12.09 -19.10 17.65
C THR A 278 11.66 -18.33 18.90
N TYR A 279 11.54 -17.01 18.80
CA TYR A 279 11.16 -16.14 19.93
C TYR A 279 9.98 -15.25 19.54
N GLU A 280 9.22 -14.80 20.54
CA GLU A 280 7.97 -14.05 20.40
C GLU A 280 8.07 -12.79 19.51
N HIS A 281 9.16 -12.04 19.61
CA HIS A 281 9.38 -10.80 18.84
C HIS A 281 10.04 -10.99 17.48
N LYS A 282 10.04 -12.21 16.93
CA LYS A 282 10.60 -12.43 15.60
C LYS A 282 9.62 -11.93 14.55
N ASN A 283 10.11 -11.12 13.61
CA ASN A 283 9.31 -10.69 12.47
C ASN A 283 8.84 -11.90 11.64
N THR A 284 7.57 -11.87 11.25
CA THR A 284 6.84 -12.99 10.66
C THR A 284 7.27 -13.24 9.21
N ALA A 285 7.57 -12.19 8.44
CA ALA A 285 8.15 -12.33 7.09
C ALA A 285 9.54 -12.98 7.12
N ASP A 286 10.39 -12.61 8.08
CA ASP A 286 11.69 -13.26 8.28
C ASP A 286 11.54 -14.73 8.73
N LEU A 287 10.61 -15.00 9.65
CA LEU A 287 10.31 -16.37 10.11
C LEU A 287 9.80 -17.25 8.95
N PHE A 288 8.88 -16.75 8.13
CA PHE A 288 8.37 -17.45 6.94
C PHE A 288 9.49 -17.80 5.95
N LEU A 289 10.38 -16.84 5.66
CA LEU A 289 11.52 -17.07 4.77
C LEU A 289 12.46 -18.15 5.30
N GLU A 290 12.74 -18.15 6.60
CA GLU A 290 13.60 -19.14 7.23
C GLU A 290 12.96 -20.53 7.25
N MET A 291 11.68 -20.61 7.64
CA MET A 291 10.93 -21.87 7.66
C MET A 291 10.84 -22.46 6.25
N ARG A 292 10.50 -21.66 5.24
CA ARG A 292 10.44 -22.09 3.83
C ARG A 292 11.79 -22.56 3.31
N LYS A 293 12.87 -21.82 3.58
CA LYS A 293 14.22 -22.16 3.09
C LYS A 293 14.74 -23.47 3.70
N SER A 294 14.44 -23.70 4.96
CA SER A 294 14.88 -24.88 5.70
C SER A 294 13.86 -26.02 5.66
N SER A 295 12.74 -25.86 4.94
CA SER A 295 11.63 -26.83 4.87
C SER A 295 11.08 -27.21 6.26
N ILE A 296 11.05 -26.24 7.17
CA ILE A 296 10.45 -26.34 8.49
C ILE A 296 8.95 -26.09 8.33
N SER A 297 8.14 -26.92 8.96
CA SER A 297 6.66 -26.82 8.92
C SER A 297 6.06 -26.37 10.23
N LEU A 298 6.81 -26.47 11.34
CA LEU A 298 6.35 -26.08 12.66
C LEU A 298 7.54 -25.52 13.44
N ALA A 299 7.35 -24.37 14.06
CA ALA A 299 8.29 -23.70 14.93
C ALA A 299 7.70 -23.62 16.34
N ILE A 300 8.51 -23.87 17.36
CA ILE A 300 8.14 -23.64 18.76
C ILE A 300 8.61 -22.23 19.12
N VAL A 301 7.68 -21.40 19.60
CA VAL A 301 7.96 -20.03 20.02
C VAL A 301 8.30 -20.04 21.51
N LEU A 302 9.42 -19.42 21.87
CA LEU A 302 9.89 -19.28 23.24
C LEU A 302 9.71 -17.85 23.72
N ASP A 303 9.40 -17.71 25.01
CA ASP A 303 9.42 -16.43 25.71
C ASP A 303 10.85 -16.01 26.11
N GLU A 304 10.94 -14.88 26.80
CA GLU A 304 12.19 -14.29 27.28
C GLU A 304 12.93 -15.14 28.33
N TYR A 305 12.21 -16.04 28.99
CA TYR A 305 12.74 -16.98 29.98
C TYR A 305 13.15 -18.33 29.36
N GLY A 306 12.90 -18.50 28.06
CA GLY A 306 13.20 -19.71 27.31
C GLY A 306 12.21 -20.84 27.54
N VAL A 307 11.02 -20.55 28.06
CA VAL A 307 9.92 -21.52 28.13
C VAL A 307 9.04 -21.39 26.91
N THR A 308 8.31 -22.46 26.60
CA THR A 308 7.38 -22.48 25.46
C THR A 308 6.27 -21.44 25.67
N ALA A 309 6.15 -20.51 24.74
CA ALA A 309 5.10 -19.50 24.66
C ALA A 309 3.96 -19.94 23.72
N GLY A 310 4.30 -20.62 22.63
CA GLY A 310 3.36 -21.04 21.60
C GLY A 310 4.01 -21.88 20.51
N LEU A 311 3.27 -22.10 19.42
CA LEU A 311 3.80 -22.65 18.18
C LEU A 311 3.30 -21.85 16.98
N ILE A 312 4.04 -21.92 15.88
CA ILE A 312 3.64 -21.35 14.58
C ILE A 312 3.88 -22.40 13.51
N THR A 313 2.90 -22.63 12.65
CA THR A 313 3.04 -23.46 11.46
C THR A 313 3.34 -22.61 10.22
N LEU A 314 3.81 -23.26 9.15
CA LEU A 314 4.02 -22.54 7.89
C LEU A 314 2.68 -22.17 7.24
N GLU A 315 1.66 -22.98 7.52
CA GLU A 315 0.28 -22.82 7.10
C GLU A 315 -0.32 -21.56 7.75
N ASP A 316 -0.19 -21.38 9.06
CA ASP A 316 -0.67 -20.17 9.78
C ASP A 316 -0.04 -18.89 9.18
N LEU A 317 1.27 -18.89 8.93
CA LEU A 317 1.95 -17.73 8.32
C LEU A 317 1.49 -17.42 6.89
N LEU A 318 0.95 -18.42 6.16
CA LEU A 318 0.41 -18.21 4.81
C LEU A 318 -1.04 -17.71 4.87
N GLU A 319 -1.80 -18.22 5.83
CA GLU A 319 -3.18 -17.82 6.07
C GLU A 319 -3.29 -16.33 6.39
N GLU A 320 -2.35 -15.79 7.16
CA GLU A 320 -2.29 -14.34 7.43
C GLU A 320 -2.23 -13.49 6.15
N ILE A 321 -1.57 -13.97 5.10
CA ILE A 321 -1.47 -13.25 3.82
C ILE A 321 -2.70 -13.49 2.95
N VAL A 322 -3.18 -14.73 2.89
CA VAL A 322 -4.19 -15.16 1.90
C VAL A 322 -5.62 -15.03 2.44
N GLY A 323 -5.79 -14.91 3.75
CA GLY A 323 -7.06 -15.11 4.46
C GLY A 323 -7.35 -16.60 4.68
N GLU A 324 -8.42 -16.89 5.43
CA GLU A 324 -8.80 -18.26 5.79
C GLU A 324 -8.93 -19.16 4.56
N ILE A 325 -8.16 -20.25 4.55
CA ILE A 325 -8.28 -21.31 3.55
C ILE A 325 -9.03 -22.46 4.19
N ARG A 326 -10.36 -22.43 4.12
CA ARG A 326 -11.21 -23.53 4.63
C ARG A 326 -10.80 -24.87 4.00
N ASP A 327 -10.24 -25.76 4.80
CA ASP A 327 -9.93 -27.13 4.43
C ASP A 327 -11.22 -27.98 4.45
N GLU A 328 -11.19 -29.14 3.82
CA GLU A 328 -12.33 -30.08 3.74
C GLU A 328 -12.74 -30.64 5.11
N TYR A 329 -11.95 -30.40 6.17
CA TYR A 329 -12.16 -30.89 7.54
C TYR A 329 -12.64 -29.82 8.53
N ASP A 330 -12.70 -28.54 8.14
CA ASP A 330 -13.00 -27.41 9.04
C ASP A 330 -14.50 -27.15 9.22
N ALA A 331 -15.33 -28.19 9.01
CA ALA A 331 -16.78 -28.06 9.07
C ALA A 331 -17.32 -27.71 10.47
N ASP A 332 -16.48 -27.79 11.50
CA ASP A 332 -16.80 -27.55 12.91
C ASP A 332 -16.08 -26.30 13.50
N GLU A 333 -15.32 -25.52 12.71
CA GLU A 333 -14.74 -24.25 13.20
C GLU A 333 -15.82 -23.15 13.31
N GLU A 334 -15.91 -22.52 14.48
CA GLU A 334 -16.76 -21.34 14.69
C GLU A 334 -16.04 -20.11 14.14
N ASP A 335 -16.67 -19.38 13.20
CA ASP A 335 -16.13 -18.10 12.70
C ASP A 335 -15.82 -17.17 13.91
N ASP A 336 -14.62 -16.57 13.90
CA ASP A 336 -14.15 -15.66 14.96
C ASP A 336 -15.16 -14.56 15.29
N ILE A 337 -15.91 -14.09 14.29
CA ILE A 337 -16.99 -13.12 14.41
C ILE A 337 -18.27 -13.66 13.76
N THR A 338 -19.22 -14.08 14.58
CA THR A 338 -20.56 -14.51 14.15
C THR A 338 -21.57 -13.37 14.29
N ARG A 339 -22.11 -12.87 13.17
CA ARG A 339 -23.13 -11.81 13.16
C ARG A 339 -24.53 -12.34 13.52
N ILE A 340 -25.16 -11.75 14.54
CA ILE A 340 -26.54 -12.08 14.97
C ILE A 340 -27.56 -11.14 14.31
N SER A 341 -27.26 -9.85 14.33
CA SER A 341 -28.09 -8.80 13.71
C SER A 341 -27.18 -7.69 13.17
N ASP A 342 -27.77 -6.59 12.66
CA ASP A 342 -26.96 -5.50 12.11
C ASP A 342 -25.99 -4.88 13.13
N ARG A 343 -26.26 -5.07 14.42
CA ARG A 343 -25.57 -4.39 15.52
C ARG A 343 -25.19 -5.31 16.66
N GLU A 344 -25.39 -6.62 16.51
CA GLU A 344 -25.15 -7.62 17.55
C GLU A 344 -24.32 -8.77 16.98
N PHE A 345 -23.24 -9.11 17.68
CA PHE A 345 -22.23 -10.06 17.24
C PHE A 345 -21.84 -10.98 18.40
N TYR A 346 -21.53 -12.23 18.08
CA TYR A 346 -20.74 -13.10 18.94
C TYR A 346 -19.31 -13.12 18.42
N VAL A 347 -18.35 -13.00 19.33
CA VAL A 347 -16.92 -12.99 19.01
C VAL A 347 -16.21 -13.97 19.91
N LEU A 348 -15.33 -14.81 19.36
CA LEU A 348 -14.48 -15.70 20.16
C LEU A 348 -13.52 -14.87 21.01
N GLY A 349 -13.33 -15.26 22.27
CA GLY A 349 -12.44 -14.52 23.17
C GLY A 349 -10.96 -14.59 22.77
N SER A 350 -10.59 -15.58 21.95
CA SER A 350 -9.26 -15.75 21.34
C SER A 350 -9.04 -14.86 20.12
N ALA A 351 -10.09 -14.30 19.51
CA ALA A 351 -9.97 -13.50 18.29
C ALA A 351 -9.05 -12.29 18.52
N ASN A 352 -8.24 -11.97 17.51
CA ASN A 352 -7.29 -10.86 17.54
C ASN A 352 -8.05 -9.53 17.76
N LEU A 353 -7.53 -8.70 18.66
CA LEU A 353 -8.15 -7.43 19.04
C LEU A 353 -8.26 -6.48 17.85
N ASN A 354 -7.23 -6.42 17.01
CA ASN A 354 -7.16 -5.52 15.87
C ASN A 354 -8.15 -5.95 14.79
N ASP A 355 -8.24 -7.23 14.49
CA ASP A 355 -9.16 -7.78 13.49
C ASP A 355 -10.62 -7.54 13.88
N VAL A 356 -10.95 -7.78 15.16
CA VAL A 356 -12.28 -7.48 15.71
C VAL A 356 -12.56 -5.98 15.64
N SER A 357 -11.55 -5.15 15.91
CA SER A 357 -11.68 -3.69 15.82
C SER A 357 -11.93 -3.24 14.38
N GLU A 358 -11.21 -3.77 13.40
CA GLU A 358 -11.36 -3.42 11.99
C GLU A 358 -12.69 -3.93 11.42
N ALA A 359 -13.00 -5.21 11.62
CA ALA A 359 -14.20 -5.86 11.10
C ALA A 359 -15.50 -5.20 11.59
N LEU A 360 -15.50 -4.69 12.83
CA LEU A 360 -16.65 -3.98 13.41
C LEU A 360 -16.55 -2.46 13.27
N SER A 361 -15.49 -1.94 12.62
CA SER A 361 -15.19 -0.50 12.50
C SER A 361 -15.19 0.22 13.85
N LEU A 362 -14.57 -0.43 14.84
CA LEU A 362 -14.36 0.04 16.20
C LEU A 362 -12.92 0.55 16.37
N HIS A 363 -12.65 1.16 17.52
CA HIS A 363 -11.31 1.59 17.91
C HIS A 363 -10.96 0.99 19.27
N PHE A 364 -10.82 -0.34 19.32
CA PHE A 364 -10.22 -0.99 20.45
C PHE A 364 -8.70 -0.92 20.33
N THR A 365 -8.03 -0.51 21.39
CA THR A 365 -6.57 -0.37 21.43
C THR A 365 -6.06 -0.85 22.79
N SER A 366 -5.01 -1.66 22.79
CA SER A 366 -4.36 -2.15 23.99
C SER A 366 -2.88 -2.41 23.72
N ASP A 367 -2.00 -1.95 24.61
CA ASP A 367 -0.56 -2.26 24.53
C ASP A 367 -0.23 -3.59 25.22
N ASP A 368 -1.11 -4.08 26.09
CA ASP A 368 -0.86 -5.22 26.99
C ASP A 368 -1.56 -6.51 26.53
N TYR A 369 -2.46 -6.43 25.55
CA TYR A 369 -3.35 -7.55 25.18
C TYR A 369 -3.61 -7.59 23.68
N ASP A 370 -3.35 -8.75 23.08
CA ASP A 370 -3.51 -8.96 21.63
C ASP A 370 -4.87 -9.57 21.26
N THR A 371 -5.65 -10.06 22.22
CA THR A 371 -6.98 -10.69 21.98
C THR A 371 -8.12 -9.87 22.60
N ILE A 372 -9.32 -9.97 22.02
CA ILE A 372 -10.52 -9.30 22.55
C ILE A 372 -10.91 -9.79 23.96
N GLY A 373 -10.64 -11.07 24.26
CA GLY A 373 -10.78 -11.63 25.60
C GLY A 373 -9.81 -11.00 26.59
N GLY A 374 -8.53 -10.88 26.22
CA GLY A 374 -7.52 -10.19 27.02
C GLY A 374 -7.90 -8.74 27.29
N TYR A 375 -8.33 -8.01 26.25
CA TYR A 375 -8.81 -6.63 26.37
C TYR A 375 -9.96 -6.49 27.37
N CYS A 376 -10.98 -7.34 27.29
CA CYS A 376 -12.11 -7.32 28.24
C CYS A 376 -11.67 -7.62 29.68
N LEU A 377 -10.70 -8.51 29.85
CA LEU A 377 -10.15 -8.86 31.16
C LEU A 377 -9.36 -7.68 31.75
N GLY A 378 -8.58 -6.99 30.92
CA GLY A 378 -7.89 -5.76 31.28
C GLY A 378 -8.83 -4.63 31.69
N LEU A 379 -9.99 -4.49 31.03
CA LEU A 379 -11.01 -3.50 31.41
C LEU A 379 -11.71 -3.81 32.73
N LEU A 380 -11.89 -5.10 33.06
CA LEU A 380 -12.58 -5.51 34.29
C LEU A 380 -11.65 -5.52 35.52
N ASP A 381 -10.34 -5.67 35.33
CA ASP A 381 -9.34 -5.77 36.42
C ASP A 381 -9.65 -6.90 37.44
N HIS A 382 -10.42 -7.90 37.01
CA HIS A 382 -10.69 -9.14 37.74
C HIS A 382 -11.15 -10.25 36.79
N LEU A 383 -11.23 -11.49 37.30
CA LEU A 383 -11.83 -12.60 36.55
C LEU A 383 -13.33 -12.36 36.36
N PRO A 384 -13.85 -12.30 35.13
CA PRO A 384 -15.25 -11.99 34.87
C PRO A 384 -16.20 -13.12 35.27
N GLU A 385 -17.44 -12.77 35.62
CA GLU A 385 -18.54 -13.73 35.69
C GLU A 385 -19.36 -13.77 34.39
N LYS A 386 -20.07 -14.87 34.15
CA LYS A 386 -20.98 -14.98 33.01
C LYS A 386 -22.06 -13.90 33.09
N ASN A 387 -22.34 -13.25 31.96
CA ASN A 387 -23.24 -12.11 31.78
C ASN A 387 -22.78 -10.80 32.41
N GLU A 388 -21.52 -10.71 32.84
CA GLU A 388 -20.93 -9.43 33.18
C GLU A 388 -20.87 -8.52 31.94
N ILE A 389 -21.12 -7.23 32.15
CA ILE A 389 -21.28 -6.25 31.08
C ILE A 389 -20.28 -5.12 31.27
N ILE A 390 -19.51 -4.85 30.23
CA ILE A 390 -18.64 -3.68 30.10
C ILE A 390 -19.30 -2.73 29.11
N LEU A 391 -19.45 -1.47 29.50
CA LEU A 391 -19.86 -0.40 28.60
C LEU A 391 -18.62 0.44 28.30
N THR A 392 -18.20 0.49 27.04
CA THR A 392 -17.05 1.33 26.66
C THR A 392 -17.46 2.80 26.55
N ASP A 393 -16.46 3.69 26.48
CA ASP A 393 -16.67 5.14 26.31
C ASP A 393 -17.48 5.50 25.06
N ASN A 394 -17.48 4.62 24.05
CA ASN A 394 -18.24 4.78 22.81
C ASN A 394 -19.64 4.14 22.84
N ASN A 395 -20.19 3.84 24.03
CA ASN A 395 -21.47 3.15 24.22
C ASN A 395 -21.54 1.75 23.55
N ILE A 396 -20.40 1.09 23.38
CA ILE A 396 -20.37 -0.31 22.91
C ILE A 396 -20.56 -1.19 24.13
N LEU A 397 -21.52 -2.13 24.04
CA LEU A 397 -21.81 -3.08 25.10
C LEU A 397 -21.06 -4.37 24.80
N LEU A 398 -20.12 -4.72 25.67
CA LEU A 398 -19.43 -6.02 25.67
C LEU A 398 -20.02 -6.84 26.82
N ARG A 399 -20.61 -7.98 26.53
CA ARG A 399 -21.13 -8.90 27.55
C ARG A 399 -20.38 -10.21 27.47
N ILE A 400 -19.86 -10.68 28.60
CA ILE A 400 -19.23 -11.99 28.72
C ILE A 400 -20.31 -13.06 28.55
N ASP A 401 -20.34 -13.72 27.40
CA ASP A 401 -21.39 -14.69 27.10
C ASP A 401 -21.05 -16.08 27.64
N ARG A 402 -19.78 -16.48 27.48
CA ARG A 402 -19.28 -17.78 27.94
C ARG A 402 -17.85 -17.68 28.46
N MET A 403 -17.61 -18.36 29.56
CA MET A 403 -16.30 -18.53 30.19
C MET A 403 -15.88 -20.00 30.06
N GLU A 404 -14.63 -20.24 29.71
CA GLU A 404 -14.00 -21.55 29.79
C GLU A 404 -12.88 -21.49 30.83
N LYS A 405 -13.08 -22.19 31.95
CA LYS A 405 -12.19 -22.14 33.13
C LYS A 405 -11.97 -20.68 33.59
N ASN A 406 -10.81 -20.10 33.31
CA ASN A 406 -10.41 -18.75 33.71
C ASN A 406 -10.27 -17.80 32.50
N ARG A 407 -10.69 -18.22 31.30
CA ARG A 407 -10.62 -17.42 30.07
C ARG A 407 -12.03 -17.11 29.57
N ILE A 408 -12.18 -15.95 28.95
CA ILE A 408 -13.39 -15.62 28.21
C ILE A 408 -13.38 -16.43 26.91
N GLU A 409 -14.34 -17.32 26.75
CA GLU A 409 -14.49 -18.16 25.56
C GLU A 409 -15.24 -17.40 24.47
N ARG A 410 -16.29 -16.66 24.85
CA ARG A 410 -17.13 -15.94 23.90
C ARG A 410 -17.68 -14.64 24.48
N ILE A 411 -17.63 -13.59 23.68
CA ILE A 411 -18.11 -12.25 24.00
C ILE A 411 -19.29 -11.92 23.09
N TYR A 412 -20.31 -11.30 23.67
CA TYR A 412 -21.40 -10.69 22.94
C TYR A 412 -21.14 -9.20 22.82
N ILE A 413 -21.04 -8.70 21.59
CA ILE A 413 -20.79 -7.28 21.29
C ILE A 413 -22.06 -6.67 20.72
N ARG A 414 -22.50 -5.54 21.29
CA ARG A 414 -23.59 -4.72 20.74
C ARG A 414 -23.13 -3.29 20.48
N LEU A 415 -23.25 -2.86 19.22
CA LEU A 415 -22.89 -1.53 18.75
C LEU A 415 -23.90 -0.46 19.24
N PRO A 416 -23.47 0.80 19.47
CA PRO A 416 -24.32 1.91 19.91
C PRO A 416 -25.42 2.27 18.90
N GLU A 417 -26.49 2.93 19.35
CA GLU A 417 -27.53 3.44 18.42
C GLU A 417 -26.93 4.57 17.58
N PRO A 418 -27.20 4.61 16.26
CA PRO A 418 -26.82 5.77 15.46
C PRO A 418 -27.46 7.00 16.10
N LEU A 419 -26.64 8.02 16.40
CA LEU A 419 -27.15 9.30 16.84
C LEU A 419 -28.08 9.82 15.75
N GLU A 420 -29.39 9.89 16.02
CA GLU A 420 -30.30 10.67 15.19
C GLU A 420 -29.76 12.10 15.18
N GLU A 421 -29.32 12.60 14.03
CA GLU A 421 -29.03 14.02 13.84
C GLU A 421 -30.30 14.79 14.22
N THR A 422 -30.30 15.37 15.43
CA THR A 422 -31.33 16.32 15.84
C THR A 422 -31.31 17.47 14.86
N SER A 423 -32.26 17.45 13.94
CA SER A 423 -32.62 18.56 13.07
C SER A 423 -33.17 19.70 13.93
N SER A 424 -32.26 20.43 14.58
CA SER A 424 -32.53 21.77 15.06
C SER A 424 -32.47 22.74 13.88
N GLU A 425 -33.42 22.61 12.94
CA GLU A 425 -33.79 23.75 12.11
C GLU A 425 -34.45 24.77 13.02
N GLN A 426 -33.70 25.85 13.28
CA GLN A 426 -34.21 27.07 13.87
C GLN A 426 -35.41 27.57 13.06
N LYS A 427 -36.62 27.23 13.52
CA LYS A 427 -37.75 28.16 13.46
C LYS A 427 -37.54 29.25 14.50
N SER A 428 -36.87 30.31 14.08
CA SER A 428 -37.12 31.67 14.54
C SER A 428 -37.90 32.33 13.39
N GLU A 429 -39.22 32.21 13.32
CA GLU A 429 -40.23 33.05 14.00
C GLU A 429 -40.01 34.57 13.85
N GLU A 430 -41.02 35.15 13.16
CA GLU A 430 -41.53 36.53 13.13
C GLU A 430 -40.72 37.66 12.48
#